data_AF-A0A366H3C4-F1
#
_entry.id   AF-A0A366H3C4-F1
#
_cell.length_a   1.000
_cell.length_b   1.000
_cell.length_c   1.000
_cell.angle_alpha   90.00
_cell.angle_beta   90.00
_cell.angle_gamma   90.00
#
_symmetry.space_group_name_H-M   'P 1'
#
loop_
_entity.id
_entity.type
_entity.pdbx_description
1 polymer ?
#
loop_
_entity_poly.entity_id
_entity_poly.type
_entity_poly.pdbx_seq_one_letter_code
_entity_poly.pdbx_strand_id
1 'polypeptide(L)' 'MKRDSTSEPFFITEEVGAEMAAAGYEFEPPPIACWGRLRDVLEGMSDAELALQPGEIADQDRERRQSCVS' A
#
# COMPACT_ATOMS: atom_id res chain seq x y z
N MET A 1 -13.65 -1.24 24.94
CA MET A 1 -13.16 -1.36 23.55
C MET A 1 -11.65 -1.16 23.56
N LYS A 2 -10.87 -2.22 23.45
CA LYS A 2 -9.42 -2.09 23.25
C LYS A 2 -9.21 -1.51 21.86
N ARG A 3 -8.42 -0.45 21.77
CA ARG A 3 -7.89 0.05 20.50
C ARG A 3 -6.76 -0.90 20.16
N ASP A 4 -6.96 -1.76 19.19
CA ASP A 4 -5.87 -2.55 18.62
C ASP A 4 -4.86 -1.56 18.09
N SER A 5 -3.74 -1.45 18.79
CA SER A 5 -2.63 -0.61 18.41
C SER A 5 -2.16 -1.09 17.05
N THR A 6 -2.26 -0.20 16.06
CA THR A 6 -1.69 -0.33 14.72
C THR A 6 -0.15 -0.25 14.79
N SER A 7 0.47 -0.95 15.75
CA SER A 7 1.89 -0.88 16.11
C SER A 7 2.67 -2.14 15.79
N GLU A 8 2.00 -3.20 15.32
CA GLU A 8 2.70 -4.36 14.77
C GLU A 8 2.56 -4.27 13.26
N PRO A 9 3.59 -3.75 12.55
CA PRO A 9 3.73 -3.96 11.12
C PRO A 9 3.52 -5.44 10.85
N PHE A 10 2.80 -5.78 9.79
CA PHE A 10 2.67 -7.15 9.32
C PHE A 10 4.06 -7.64 8.88
N PHE A 11 4.86 -8.09 9.83
CA PHE A 11 6.07 -8.82 9.54
C PHE A 11 5.62 -10.20 9.10
N ILE A 12 5.97 -10.55 7.87
CA ILE A 12 6.05 -11.94 7.41
C ILE A 12 6.60 -12.75 8.59
N THR A 13 5.84 -13.73 9.08
CA THR A 13 6.32 -14.58 10.18
C THR A 13 7.57 -15.33 9.72
N GLU A 14 8.44 -15.75 10.64
CA GLU A 14 9.66 -16.48 10.26
C GLU A 14 9.37 -17.68 9.35
N GLU A 15 8.26 -18.39 9.61
CA GLU A 15 7.80 -19.51 8.80
C GLU A 15 7.50 -19.09 7.35
N VAL A 16 6.66 -18.07 7.16
CA VAL A 16 6.32 -17.56 5.81
C VAL A 16 7.55 -16.97 5.13
N GLY A 17 8.46 -16.36 5.89
CA GLY A 17 9.72 -15.83 5.38
C GLY A 17 10.64 -16.92 4.84
N ALA A 18 10.71 -18.05 5.55
CA ALA A 18 11.49 -19.21 5.12
C ALA A 18 10.89 -19.86 3.86
N GLU A 19 9.56 -19.97 3.77
CA GLU A 19 8.88 -20.46 2.57
C GLU A 19 9.14 -19.56 1.35
N MET A 20 9.02 -18.24 1.53
CA MET A 20 9.28 -17.25 0.49
C MET A 20 10.73 -17.33 0.01
N ALA A 21 11.69 -17.42 0.93
CA ALA A 21 13.11 -17.57 0.60
C ALA A 21 13.41 -18.90 -0.11
N ALA A 22 12.80 -20.01 0.32
CA ALA A 22 12.93 -21.31 -0.35
C ALA A 22 12.33 -21.31 -1.77
N ALA A 23 11.29 -20.51 -1.99
CA ALA A 23 10.70 -20.25 -3.31
C ALA A 23 11.52 -19.25 -4.16
N GLY A 24 12.62 -18.71 -3.62
CA GLY A 24 13.53 -17.80 -4.33
C GLY A 24 13.14 -16.32 -4.27
N TYR A 25 12.24 -15.93 -3.36
CA TYR A 25 11.92 -14.53 -3.13
C TYR A 25 12.88 -13.91 -2.11
N GLU A 26 13.47 -12.78 -2.47
CA GLU A 26 14.31 -11.95 -1.59
C GLU A 26 13.57 -10.64 -1.29
N PHE A 27 13.41 -10.32 -0.01
CA PHE A 27 12.74 -9.10 0.41
C PHE A 27 13.78 -8.08 0.90
N GLU A 28 14.07 -7.10 0.06
CA GLU A 28 14.87 -5.94 0.44
C GLU A 28 13.98 -4.92 1.16
N PRO A 29 14.34 -4.47 2.37
CA PRO A 29 13.65 -3.34 2.97
C PRO A 29 13.81 -2.14 2.03
N PRO A 30 12.72 -1.44 1.67
CA PRO A 30 12.82 -0.35 0.72
C PRO A 30 13.83 0.68 1.25
N PRO A 31 14.76 1.17 0.42
CA PRO A 31 15.83 2.09 0.83
C PRO A 31 15.32 3.46 1.29
N ILE A 32 14.00 3.66 1.23
CA ILE A 32 13.32 4.88 1.60
C ILE A 32 12.39 4.56 2.75
N ALA A 33 12.58 5.23 3.89
CA ALA A 33 11.62 5.31 4.98
C ALA A 33 10.32 6.06 4.58
N CYS A 34 9.87 5.90 3.34
CA CYS A 34 8.69 6.53 2.78
C CYS A 34 7.46 5.66 3.05
N TRP A 35 7.18 5.41 4.33
CA TRP A 35 5.80 5.17 4.75
C TRP A 35 5.03 6.51 4.70
N GLY A 36 4.94 7.09 3.50
CA GLY A 36 3.91 8.08 3.23
C GLY A 36 2.56 7.40 3.40
N ARG A 37 1.57 8.09 3.97
CA ARG A 37 0.22 7.53 3.99
C ARG A 37 -0.18 7.32 2.54
N LEU A 38 -0.72 6.16 2.21
CA LEU A 38 -1.17 5.84 0.85
C LEU A 38 -2.04 6.98 0.28
N ARG A 39 -2.86 7.61 1.12
CA ARG A 39 -3.63 8.81 0.76
C ARG A 39 -2.76 9.95 0.21
N ASP A 40 -1.65 10.27 0.86
CA ASP A 40 -0.80 11.41 0.50
C ASP A 40 -0.04 11.11 -0.81
N VAL A 41 0.32 9.84 -1.03
CA VAL A 41 0.90 9.35 -2.29
C VAL A 41 -0.12 9.45 -3.43
N LEU A 42 -1.35 8.99 -3.17
CA LEU A 42 -2.43 9.04 -4.16
C LEU A 42 -2.83 10.48 -4.47
N GLU A 43 -2.94 11.36 -3.47
CA GLU A 43 -3.27 12.78 -3.65
C GLU A 43 -2.21 13.53 -4.49
N GLY A 44 -0.94 13.10 -4.42
CA GLY A 44 0.12 13.62 -5.28
C GLY A 44 0.06 13.16 -6.74
N MET A 45 -0.74 12.13 -7.06
CA MET A 45 -0.91 11.63 -8.43
C MET A 45 -2.01 12.37 -9.19
N SER A 46 -1.71 12.68 -10.46
CA SER A 46 -2.70 13.16 -11.41
C SER A 46 -3.67 12.06 -11.82
N ASP A 47 -4.84 12.43 -12.33
CA ASP A 47 -5.86 11.46 -12.77
C ASP A 47 -5.38 10.60 -13.95
N ALA A 48 -4.47 11.13 -14.77
CA ALA A 48 -3.84 10.39 -15.86
C ALA A 48 -2.82 9.36 -15.34
N GLU A 49 -2.07 9.67 -14.29
CA GLU A 49 -1.17 8.72 -13.64
C GLU A 49 -1.95 7.64 -12.91
N LEU A 50 -3.04 8.00 -12.21
CA LEU A 50 -3.97 7.02 -11.63
C LEU A 50 -4.61 6.13 -12.69
N ALA A 51 -4.80 6.61 -13.92
CA ALA A 51 -5.33 5.80 -15.02
C ALA A 51 -4.43 4.65 -15.45
N LEU A 52 -3.13 4.81 -15.23
CA LEU A 52 -2.12 3.82 -15.59
C LEU A 52 -1.90 2.81 -14.47
N GLN A 53 -2.37 3.10 -13.24
CA GLN A 53 -2.26 2.20 -12.10
C GLN A 53 -3.33 1.10 -12.21
N PRO A 54 -2.95 -0.17 -12.35
CA PRO A 54 -3.91 -1.26 -12.35
C PRO A 54 -4.40 -1.56 -10.94
N GLY A 55 -5.67 -1.98 -10.83
CA GLY A 55 -6.22 -2.57 -9.62
C GLY A 55 -7.13 -1.66 -8.80
N GLU A 56 -7.81 -2.30 -7.85
CA GLU A 56 -8.98 -1.74 -7.15
C GLU A 56 -8.70 -0.45 -6.38
N ILE A 57 -7.47 -0.26 -5.90
CA ILE A 57 -7.08 0.94 -5.14
C ILE A 57 -7.12 2.20 -6.02
N ALA A 58 -6.69 2.09 -7.29
CA ALA A 58 -6.72 3.20 -8.23
C ALA A 58 -8.17 3.53 -8.64
N ASP A 59 -9.01 2.51 -8.81
CA ASP A 59 -10.43 2.66 -9.13
C ASP A 59 -11.19 3.35 -7.98
N GLN A 60 -10.97 2.91 -6.75
CA GLN A 60 -11.56 3.54 -5.55
C GLN A 60 -11.10 5.00 -5.35
N ASP A 61 -9.85 5.35 -5.68
CA ASP A 61 -9.36 6.73 -5.58
C ASP A 61 -10.08 7.65 -6.57
N ARG A 62 -10.28 7.18 -7.81
CA ARG A 62 -11.00 7.90 -8.86
C ARG A 62 -12.46 8.13 -8.49
N GLU A 63 -13.14 7.11 -7.99
CA GLU A 63 -14.52 7.23 -7.51
C GLU A 63 -14.63 8.24 -6.36
N ARG A 64 -13.70 8.19 -5.41
CA ARG A 64 -13.65 9.16 -4.31
C ARG A 64 -13.52 10.59 -4.85
N ARG A 65 -12.59 10.85 -5.77
CA ARG A 65 -12.40 12.18 -6.37
C ARG A 65 -13.65 12.66 -7.08
N GLN A 66 -14.30 11.79 -7.85
CA GLN A 66 -15.54 12.11 -8.57
C GLN A 66 -16.71 12.40 -7.62
N SER A 67 -16.78 11.72 -6.48
CA SER A 67 -17.84 11.94 -5.48
C SER A 67 -17.72 13.28 -4.74
N CYS A 68 -16.52 13.86 -4.63
CA CYS A 68 -16.29 15.14 -3.95
C CYS A 68 -16.53 16.37 -4.84
N VAL A 69 -16.88 16.19 -6.12
CA VAL A 69 -17.17 17.28 -7.08
C VAL A 69 -18.70 17.51 -7.19
N SER A 70 -19.40 17.55 -6.04
CA SER A 70 -20.82 17.93 -5.94
C SER A 70 -20.99 19.27 -5.24
#